data_AF-A0A3D9ZD72-F1
#
_entry.id   AF-A0A3D9ZD72-F1
#
_cell.length_a   1.000
_cell.length_b   1.000
_cell.length_c   1.000
_cell.angle_alpha   90.00
_cell.angle_beta   90.00
_cell.angle_gamma   90.00
#
_symmetry.space_group_name_H-M   'P 1'
#
loop_
_entity.id
_entity.type
_entity.pdbx_description
1 polymer ?
#
loop_
_entity_poly.entity_id
_entity_poly.type
_entity_poly.pdbx_seq_one_letter_code
_entity_poly.pdbx_strand_id
1 'polypeptide(L)'
;MQRKPHHGGLALHVRRLYNLHMPIFSRVLFLPLGLSLVLPVTAATADEQASPVPFQNRGAIGKIPSDVSVLAYGAAHPECLEWTDSCRTCLRSPDGRVGCSTPGIACQPKAVICKKEKSAK
;
A
#
# COMPACT_ATOMS: atom_id res chain seq x y z
N MET A 1 -19.90 47.38 -6.30
CA MET A 1 -20.58 46.06 -6.27
C MET A 1 -19.52 45.01 -6.58
N GLN A 2 -19.12 44.02 -5.78
CA GLN A 2 -19.40 43.49 -4.45
C GLN A 2 -18.09 42.76 -4.06
N ARG A 3 -17.42 43.10 -2.94
CA ARG A 3 -16.36 42.26 -2.36
C ARG A 3 -16.89 41.71 -1.04
N LYS A 4 -17.04 40.39 -0.95
CA LYS A 4 -17.39 39.69 0.29
C LYS A 4 -16.15 39.54 1.19
N PRO A 5 -16.21 39.96 2.45
CA PRO A 5 -15.25 39.51 3.47
C PRO A 5 -15.79 38.26 4.18
N HIS A 6 -14.96 37.22 4.29
CA HIS A 6 -15.16 36.11 5.23
C HIS A 6 -14.08 36.21 6.31
N HIS A 7 -14.42 36.80 7.45
CA HIS A 7 -13.61 36.76 8.66
C HIS A 7 -14.09 35.62 9.58
N GLY A 8 -13.19 34.66 9.78
CA GLY A 8 -12.74 34.16 11.08
C GLY A 8 -13.76 33.78 12.16
N GLY A 9 -13.77 32.49 12.49
CA GLY A 9 -14.19 31.98 13.80
C GLY A 9 -13.33 30.79 14.21
N LEU A 10 -12.26 31.06 14.97
CA LEU A 10 -11.49 30.07 15.73
C LEU A 10 -12.41 29.41 16.78
N ALA A 11 -12.36 28.08 16.90
CA ALA A 11 -12.59 27.40 18.18
C ALA A 11 -11.95 26.01 18.19
N LEU A 12 -10.77 25.93 18.84
CA LEU A 12 -10.21 24.70 19.39
C LEU A 12 -11.29 23.93 20.18
N HIS A 13 -11.47 22.64 19.88
CA HIS A 13 -11.96 21.62 20.82
C HIS A 13 -10.89 20.52 20.81
N VAL A 14 -9.82 20.66 21.60
CA VAL A 14 -9.73 20.10 22.97
C VAL A 14 -10.35 18.70 23.05
N ARG A 15 -9.49 17.71 22.85
CA ARG A 15 -9.41 16.44 23.61
C ARG A 15 -10.60 16.20 24.55
N ARG A 16 -11.52 15.32 24.16
CA ARG A 16 -12.44 14.69 25.11
C ARG A 16 -12.68 13.22 24.75
N LEU A 17 -11.77 12.38 25.24
CA LEU A 17 -12.11 11.18 26.01
C LEU A 17 -13.25 10.31 25.48
N TYR A 18 -13.04 9.44 24.48
CA TYR A 18 -13.80 8.17 24.38
C TYR A 18 -12.95 7.08 23.71
N ASN A 19 -11.69 6.99 24.15
CA ASN A 19 -10.94 5.75 24.15
C ASN A 19 -11.05 5.23 25.59
N LEU A 20 -12.04 4.38 25.86
CA LEU A 20 -12.20 3.52 27.05
C LEU A 20 -13.64 2.97 27.01
N HIS A 21 -13.84 1.71 26.64
CA HIS A 21 -14.53 0.68 27.43
C HIS A 21 -14.87 -0.54 26.55
N MET A 22 -13.91 -1.44 26.48
CA MET A 22 -14.06 -2.86 26.13
C MET A 22 -15.18 -3.51 26.96
N PRO A 23 -16.19 -4.19 26.35
CA PRO A 23 -16.91 -5.24 27.04
C PRO A 23 -16.24 -6.60 26.74
N ILE A 24 -15.11 -6.86 27.40
CA ILE A 24 -14.46 -8.20 27.47
C ILE A 24 -15.23 -9.13 28.43
N PHE A 25 -16.21 -8.64 29.19
CA PHE A 25 -16.82 -9.37 30.31
C PHE A 25 -18.20 -9.99 30.02
N SER A 26 -18.44 -10.52 28.82
CA SER A 26 -19.65 -11.32 28.52
C SER A 26 -19.34 -12.81 28.28
N ARG A 27 -18.41 -13.37 29.06
CA ARG A 27 -18.10 -14.81 29.12
C ARG A 27 -17.69 -15.27 30.52
N VAL A 28 -18.36 -14.80 31.58
CA VAL A 28 -18.09 -15.20 32.98
C VAL A 28 -19.25 -16.01 33.60
N LEU A 29 -20.11 -16.62 32.79
CA LEU A 29 -21.09 -17.56 33.32
C LEU A 29 -21.12 -18.79 32.43
N PHE A 30 -20.29 -19.77 32.75
CA PHE A 30 -20.55 -21.22 32.61
C PHE A 30 -19.33 -21.96 33.16
N LEU A 31 -19.23 -21.98 34.49
CA LEU A 31 -18.53 -23.03 35.23
C LEU A 31 -19.43 -24.27 35.23
N PRO A 32 -18.99 -25.42 34.70
CA PRO A 32 -19.31 -26.67 35.31
C PRO A 32 -18.09 -27.18 36.07
N LEU A 33 -18.31 -27.39 37.38
CA LEU A 33 -17.52 -28.26 38.23
C LEU A 33 -17.20 -29.58 37.54
N GLY A 34 -15.97 -30.05 37.74
CA GLY A 34 -15.68 -31.46 37.86
C GLY A 34 -15.33 -32.20 36.57
N LEU A 35 -14.04 -32.20 36.23
CA LEU A 35 -13.37 -33.42 35.76
C LEU A 35 -11.86 -33.29 35.97
N SER A 36 -11.38 -33.80 37.11
CA SER A 36 -9.95 -34.04 37.30
C SER A 36 -9.49 -35.14 36.36
N LEU A 37 -8.84 -34.75 35.26
CA LEU A 37 -8.07 -35.66 34.41
C LEU A 37 -6.59 -35.31 34.58
N VAL A 38 -5.84 -36.21 35.21
CA VAL A 38 -4.38 -36.12 35.34
C VAL A 38 -3.79 -36.43 33.96
N LEU A 39 -3.09 -35.46 33.36
CA LEU A 39 -2.34 -35.66 32.11
C LEU A 39 -0.84 -35.41 32.35
N PRO A 40 0.05 -36.23 31.75
CA PRO A 40 1.48 -36.25 32.01
C PRO A 40 2.17 -34.99 31.50
N VAL A 41 3.14 -34.48 32.26
CA VAL A 41 4.10 -33.47 31.80
C VAL A 41 4.98 -34.10 30.71
N THR A 42 4.62 -33.88 29.45
CA THR A 42 5.57 -33.93 28.34
C THR A 42 6.16 -32.54 28.19
N ALA A 43 7.46 -32.41 28.42
CA ALA A 43 8.23 -31.24 28.03
C ALA A 43 8.19 -31.12 26.50
N ALA A 44 7.20 -30.40 25.99
CA ALA A 44 7.13 -30.04 24.59
C ALA A 44 8.10 -28.88 24.38
N THR A 45 9.24 -29.16 23.74
CA THR A 45 10.01 -28.12 23.05
C THR A 45 9.15 -27.61 21.90
N ALA A 46 8.36 -26.56 22.15
CA ALA A 46 7.70 -25.82 21.08
C ALA A 46 8.75 -24.98 20.34
N ASP A 47 9.55 -25.66 19.51
CA ASP A 47 10.19 -25.05 18.35
C ASP A 47 9.08 -24.95 17.29
N GLU A 48 8.18 -23.95 17.43
CA GLU A 48 7.23 -23.65 16.36
C GLU A 48 7.94 -22.76 15.36
N GLN A 49 8.58 -23.47 14.43
CA GLN A 49 9.18 -22.99 13.20
C GLN A 49 8.41 -21.78 12.66
N ALA A 50 9.03 -20.60 12.76
CA ALA A 50 8.61 -19.46 11.96
C ALA A 50 8.81 -19.85 10.49
N SER A 51 7.76 -20.35 9.85
CA SER A 51 7.77 -20.59 8.41
C SER A 51 7.87 -19.21 7.75
N PRO A 52 8.93 -18.89 6.99
CA PRO A 52 8.91 -17.72 6.15
C PRO A 52 7.89 -17.99 5.04
N VAL A 53 6.65 -17.55 5.23
CA VAL A 53 5.73 -17.41 4.10
C VAL A 53 6.37 -16.38 3.18
N PRO A 54 6.80 -16.76 1.95
CA PRO A 54 7.24 -15.76 1.01
C PRO A 54 6.05 -14.84 0.77
N PHE A 55 6.23 -13.54 1.02
CA PHE A 55 5.28 -12.51 0.66
C PHE A 55 5.17 -12.47 -0.87
N GLN A 56 4.42 -13.42 -1.43
CA GLN A 56 4.03 -13.43 -2.83
C GLN A 56 2.91 -12.41 -2.94
N ASN A 57 3.30 -11.19 -3.34
CA ASN A 57 2.47 -10.05 -3.69
C ASN A 57 0.96 -10.34 -3.71
N ARG A 58 0.29 -10.10 -2.58
CA ARG A 58 -1.17 -10.19 -2.44
C ARG A 58 -1.85 -8.97 -3.09
N GLY A 59 -1.56 -8.76 -4.37
CA GLY A 59 -2.05 -7.68 -5.21
C GLY A 59 -2.47 -8.14 -6.62
N ALA A 60 -2.71 -9.45 -6.81
CA ALA A 60 -3.19 -10.00 -8.06
C ALA A 60 -4.72 -10.19 -8.04
N ILE A 61 -5.48 -9.10 -8.12
CA ILE A 61 -6.78 -9.10 -8.81
C ILE A 61 -6.80 -7.89 -9.73
N GLY A 62 -5.93 -7.98 -10.73
CA GLY A 62 -5.88 -7.08 -11.86
C GLY A 62 -5.09 -7.83 -12.91
N LYS A 63 -5.77 -8.25 -13.97
CA LYS A 63 -5.15 -8.78 -15.19
C LYS A 63 -3.94 -7.89 -15.50
N ILE A 64 -2.71 -8.41 -15.49
CA ILE A 64 -1.57 -7.68 -16.05
C ILE A 64 -1.67 -7.94 -17.55
N PRO A 65 -2.25 -7.03 -18.36
CA PRO A 65 -2.20 -7.20 -19.80
C PRO A 65 -0.74 -7.21 -20.22
N SER A 66 -0.44 -8.04 -21.22
CA SER A 66 0.86 -8.30 -21.83
C SER A 66 1.42 -7.12 -22.64
N ASP A 67 1.07 -5.90 -22.26
CA ASP A 67 1.69 -4.67 -22.74
C ASP A 67 2.81 -4.33 -21.77
N VAL A 68 4.01 -4.09 -22.30
CA VAL A 68 5.23 -3.81 -21.53
C VAL A 68 4.91 -2.87 -20.36
N SER A 69 5.14 -3.32 -19.12
CA SER A 69 4.88 -2.47 -17.96
C SER A 69 5.61 -1.12 -18.10
N VAL A 70 5.00 -0.04 -17.62
CA VAL A 70 5.61 1.31 -17.68
C VAL A 70 7.03 1.35 -17.08
N LEU A 71 7.35 0.46 -16.13
CA LEU A 71 8.69 0.33 -15.56
C LEU A 71 9.68 -0.34 -16.53
N ALA A 72 9.22 -1.36 -17.28
CA ALA A 72 10.06 -2.10 -18.23
C ALA A 72 10.29 -1.35 -19.55
N TYR A 73 9.39 -0.44 -19.93
CA TYR A 73 9.47 0.30 -21.19
C TYR A 73 10.81 1.02 -21.38
N GLY A 74 11.30 1.71 -20.34
CA GLY A 74 12.58 2.40 -20.42
C GLY A 74 13.76 1.48 -20.72
N ALA A 75 13.75 0.25 -20.23
CA ALA A 75 14.84 -0.71 -20.50
C ALA A 75 14.87 -1.15 -21.97
N ALA A 76 13.69 -1.29 -22.60
CA ALA A 76 13.56 -1.61 -24.02
C ALA A 76 13.84 -0.40 -24.93
N HIS A 77 13.64 0.82 -24.43
CA HIS A 77 13.77 2.09 -25.15
C HIS A 77 14.82 3.00 -24.49
N PRO A 78 16.13 2.71 -24.65
CA PRO A 78 17.21 3.51 -24.07
C PRO A 78 17.25 4.95 -24.60
N GLU A 79 16.75 5.19 -25.81
CA GLU A 79 16.61 6.49 -26.45
C GLU A 79 15.55 7.37 -25.79
N CYS A 80 14.55 6.77 -25.13
CA CYS A 80 13.48 7.52 -24.51
C CYS A 80 13.91 8.10 -23.15
N LEU A 81 13.81 9.42 -23.00
CA LEU A 81 14.14 10.16 -21.78
C LEU A 81 12.92 10.40 -20.88
N GLU A 82 11.72 10.43 -21.45
CA GLU A 82 10.46 10.56 -20.70
C GLU A 82 9.40 9.68 -21.36
N TRP A 83 8.72 8.84 -20.57
CA TRP A 83 7.63 7.99 -21.04
C TRP A 83 6.50 7.87 -20.01
N THR A 84 5.32 7.47 -20.47
CA THR A 84 4.15 7.36 -19.60
C THR A 84 3.13 6.36 -20.12
N ASP A 85 2.39 5.73 -19.20
CA ASP A 85 1.16 4.95 -19.46
C ASP A 85 -0.11 5.78 -19.18
N SER A 86 -0.02 7.11 -19.21
CA SER A 86 -1.02 8.10 -18.78
C SER A 86 -1.31 8.18 -17.28
N CYS A 87 -0.79 7.25 -16.46
CA CYS A 87 -0.96 7.25 -15.00
C CYS A 87 0.33 7.52 -14.24
N ARG A 88 1.44 7.05 -14.80
CA ARG A 88 2.78 7.20 -14.26
C ARG A 88 3.64 7.82 -15.33
N THR A 89 4.39 8.84 -14.96
CA THR A 89 5.41 9.43 -15.82
C THR A 89 6.76 9.01 -15.28
N CYS A 90 7.57 8.41 -16.13
CA CYS A 90 8.94 8.03 -15.82
C CYS A 90 9.91 8.93 -16.58
N LEU A 91 10.98 9.32 -15.92
CA LEU A 91 12.04 10.18 -16.42
C LEU A 91 13.38 9.47 -16.24
N ARG A 92 14.21 9.52 -17.28
CA ARG A 92 15.60 9.10 -17.22
C ARG A 92 16.50 10.30 -16.98
N SER A 93 17.23 10.26 -15.88
CA SER A 93 18.24 11.26 -15.55
C SER A 93 19.48 11.12 -16.45
N PRO A 94 20.30 12.17 -16.61
CA PRO A 94 21.55 12.08 -17.36
C PRO A 94 22.53 11.03 -16.84
N ASP A 95 22.46 10.74 -15.52
CA ASP A 95 23.22 9.67 -14.86
C ASP A 95 22.67 8.25 -15.09
N GLY A 96 21.60 8.10 -15.88
CA GLY A 96 21.00 6.83 -16.26
C GLY A 96 19.96 6.29 -15.29
N ARG A 97 19.80 6.89 -14.09
CA ARG A 97 18.73 6.48 -13.16
C ARG A 97 17.35 6.82 -13.72
N VAL A 98 16.37 6.01 -13.36
CA VAL A 98 14.96 6.18 -13.72
C VAL A 98 14.16 6.53 -12.48
N GLY A 99 13.43 7.64 -12.53
CA GLY A 99 12.46 8.04 -11.51
C GLY A 99 11.06 8.10 -12.09
N CYS A 100 10.07 7.51 -11.41
CA CYS A 100 8.68 7.51 -11.85
C CYS A 100 7.76 8.14 -10.82
N SER A 101 6.73 8.84 -11.27
CA SER A 101 5.67 9.34 -10.41
C SER A 101 4.81 8.22 -9.81
N THR A 102 4.04 8.56 -8.78
CA THR A 102 3.00 7.71 -8.20
C THR A 102 1.68 7.97 -8.92
N PRO A 103 0.95 6.93 -9.37
CA PRO A 103 -0.35 7.11 -10.02
C PRO A 103 -1.40 7.55 -9.00
N GLY A 104 -2.36 8.37 -9.46
CA GLY A 104 -3.55 8.70 -8.67
C GLY A 104 -4.50 7.51 -8.51
N ILE A 105 -5.30 7.50 -7.44
CA ILE A 105 -6.16 6.36 -7.07
C ILE A 105 -7.19 5.97 -8.15
N ALA A 106 -7.63 6.92 -8.98
CA ALA A 106 -8.62 6.72 -10.03
C ALA A 106 -8.01 6.52 -11.42
N CYS A 107 -6.68 6.50 -11.55
CA CYS A 107 -6.06 6.45 -12.86
C CYS A 107 -6.08 5.04 -13.45
N GLN A 108 -6.47 4.93 -14.72
CA GLN A 108 -6.45 3.68 -15.48
C GLN A 108 -5.31 3.72 -16.52
N PRO A 109 -4.31 2.82 -16.43
CA PRO A 109 -3.20 2.79 -17.37
C PRO A 109 -3.65 2.59 -18.82
N LYS A 110 -2.93 3.23 -19.73
CA LYS A 110 -3.05 3.11 -21.19
C LYS A 110 -1.74 2.54 -21.75
N ALA A 111 -1.69 2.32 -23.07
CA ALA A 111 -0.46 1.94 -23.75
C ALA A 111 0.66 2.95 -23.44
N VAL A 112 1.87 2.43 -23.20
CA VAL A 112 3.03 3.25 -22.87
C VAL A 112 3.49 4.01 -24.11
N ILE A 113 3.72 5.32 -23.96
CA ILE A 113 4.25 6.18 -25.03
C ILE A 113 5.54 6.86 -24.57
N CYS A 114 6.49 7.01 -25.50
CA CYS A 114 7.60 7.93 -25.32
C CYS A 114 7.14 9.37 -25.56
N LYS A 115 7.39 10.26 -24.60
CA LYS A 115 7.09 11.70 -24.69
C LYS A 115 8.30 12.52 -25.10
N LYS A 116 9.52 12.04 -24.81
CA LYS A 116 10.76 12.71 -25.16
C LYS A 116 11.86 11.71 -25.45
N GLU A 117 12.49 11.84 -26.61
CA GLU A 117 13.67 11.07 -26.99
C GLU A 117 14.95 11.88 -26.78
N LYS A 118 16.08 11.18 -26.66
CA LYS A 118 17.42 11.76 -26.74
C LYS A 118 17.68 12.12 -28.20
N SER A 119 17.17 13.27 -28.63
CA SER A 119 17.44 13.80 -29.98
C SER A 119 18.95 13.78 -30.23
N ALA A 120 19.38 13.06 -31.27
CA ALA A 120 20.70 13.25 -31.84
C ALA A 120 20.66 14.58 -32.60
N LYS A 121 21.37 15.58 -32.08
CA LYS A 121 21.68 16.81 -32.80
C LYS A 121 23.16 16.82 -33.09
#